data_AF-A0A7J8PHE0-F1
#
_entry.id   AF-A0A7J8PHE0-F1
#
_cell.length_a   1.000
_cell.length_b   1.000
_cell.length_c   1.000
_cell.angle_alpha   90.00
_cell.angle_beta   90.00
_cell.angle_gamma   90.00
#
_symmetry.space_group_name_H-M   'P 1'
#
loop_
_entity.id
_entity.type
_entity.pdbx_description
1 polymer ?
#
loop_
_entity_poly.entity_id
_entity_poly.type
_entity_poly.pdbx_seq_one_letter_code
_entity_poly.pdbx_strand_id
1 'polypeptide(L)'
;MASSLASPSPTSSFIRNKKDLGVSAFPSTSQIAIQKCKKQASKKIVSVMAPQQSERKPATTGSVKTGMTMTEKILAKASEKPRLSPGDNVWVNVDILMTHDVCGPGSIGIFKKEFGQNAKVWDREKIVIIPDHYIFTSDERANRNVDILRDFCTEQNIKYFYDIKDLSNFKV
;
A
#
# COMPACT_ATOMS: atom_id res chain seq x y z
N MET A 1 17.59 -42.37 -51.99
CA MET A 1 17.85 -41.76 -53.30
C MET A 1 18.20 -40.31 -53.09
N ALA A 2 19.42 -39.94 -53.47
CA ALA A 2 20.11 -38.69 -53.15
C ALA A 2 19.95 -37.63 -54.26
N SER A 3 20.14 -36.36 -53.91
CA SER A 3 20.94 -35.31 -54.60
C SER A 3 20.45 -33.90 -54.18
N SER A 4 21.16 -33.10 -53.38
CA SER A 4 22.33 -32.22 -53.71
C SER A 4 21.91 -30.95 -54.50
N LEU A 5 22.45 -29.72 -54.35
CA LEU A 5 23.49 -29.06 -53.52
C LEU A 5 23.49 -27.55 -53.86
N ALA A 6 24.11 -26.74 -52.99
CA ALA A 6 24.92 -25.53 -53.26
C ALA A 6 24.31 -24.09 -53.29
N SER A 7 24.80 -23.31 -52.31
CA SER A 7 24.98 -21.84 -52.20
C SER A 7 26.16 -21.31 -53.08
N PRO A 8 26.42 -19.99 -53.29
CA PRO A 8 27.02 -19.07 -52.28
C PRO A 8 26.70 -17.55 -52.41
N SER A 9 27.11 -16.79 -51.38
CA SER A 9 27.27 -15.32 -51.27
C SER A 9 28.48 -14.78 -52.07
N PRO A 10 28.69 -13.44 -52.23
CA PRO A 10 29.69 -12.74 -51.37
C PRO A 10 29.53 -11.19 -51.15
N THR A 11 30.14 -10.69 -50.04
CA THR A 11 30.95 -9.44 -49.75
C THR A 11 30.64 -8.06 -50.40
N SER A 12 30.86 -6.85 -49.84
CA SER A 12 32.00 -6.19 -49.11
C SER A 12 31.49 -4.80 -48.58
N SER A 13 31.77 -4.23 -47.39
CA SER A 13 32.95 -3.70 -46.65
C SER A 13 33.39 -2.22 -46.92
N PHE A 14 33.71 -1.50 -45.81
CA PHE A 14 34.55 -0.27 -45.65
C PHE A 14 33.96 1.13 -46.02
N ILE A 15 34.27 2.34 -45.47
CA ILE A 15 35.21 2.92 -44.46
C ILE A 15 34.79 4.38 -44.06
N ARG A 16 35.11 4.77 -42.81
CA ARG A 16 35.45 6.07 -42.14
C ARG A 16 35.20 7.51 -42.70
N ASN A 17 34.83 8.36 -41.71
CA ASN A 17 35.38 9.68 -41.24
C ASN A 17 35.27 11.03 -41.99
N LYS A 18 34.94 12.03 -41.13
CA LYS A 18 35.49 13.40 -40.90
C LYS A 18 34.84 14.62 -41.59
N LYS A 19 34.45 15.59 -40.71
CA LYS A 19 34.72 17.06 -40.68
C LYS A 19 34.55 17.87 -41.98
N ASP A 20 33.93 19.06 -42.03
CA ASP A 20 34.24 20.28 -41.25
C ASP A 20 33.30 21.45 -41.68
N LEU A 21 33.24 22.50 -40.85
CA LEU A 21 33.15 23.96 -41.15
C LEU A 21 31.87 24.65 -41.73
N GLY A 22 31.57 25.83 -41.15
CA GLY A 22 30.61 26.82 -41.66
C GLY A 22 30.07 27.81 -40.59
N VAL A 23 30.89 28.68 -39.97
CA VAL A 23 30.98 30.15 -40.18
C VAL A 23 29.80 31.01 -39.66
N SER A 24 30.06 31.88 -38.68
CA SER A 24 29.85 33.35 -38.76
C SER A 24 30.34 34.04 -37.47
N ALA A 25 30.70 35.32 -37.56
CA ALA A 25 31.68 35.98 -36.71
C ALA A 25 31.21 37.32 -36.10
N PHE A 26 31.88 37.70 -34.98
CA PHE A 26 32.11 39.05 -34.40
C PHE A 26 30.95 39.83 -33.71
N PRO A 27 31.22 40.83 -32.82
CA PRO A 27 32.36 41.07 -31.92
C PRO A 27 32.00 41.51 -30.45
N SER A 28 33.07 41.63 -29.65
CA SER A 28 33.29 42.23 -28.32
C SER A 28 32.24 43.15 -27.65
N THR A 29 31.95 42.91 -26.37
CA THR A 29 31.78 43.99 -25.36
C THR A 29 32.01 43.48 -23.92
N SER A 30 32.86 44.22 -23.17
CA SER A 30 32.92 44.42 -21.72
C SER A 30 33.12 43.24 -20.74
N GLN A 31 34.31 43.20 -20.15
CA GLN A 31 34.59 42.50 -18.91
C GLN A 31 33.85 43.16 -17.74
N ILE A 32 32.87 42.46 -17.17
CA ILE A 32 32.34 42.74 -15.83
C ILE A 32 32.74 41.55 -14.96
N ALA A 33 33.66 41.79 -14.03
CA ALA A 33 34.06 40.81 -13.03
C ALA A 33 32.91 40.59 -12.03
N ILE A 34 32.07 39.59 -12.28
CA ILE A 34 31.08 39.13 -11.31
C ILE A 34 31.81 38.27 -10.27
N GLN A 35 32.03 38.85 -9.07
CA GLN A 35 32.43 38.08 -7.90
C GLN A 35 31.36 37.02 -7.60
N LYS A 36 31.63 35.75 -7.93
CA LYS A 36 30.85 34.62 -7.42
C LYS A 36 31.17 34.44 -5.93
N CYS A 37 30.41 35.11 -5.07
CA CYS A 37 30.33 34.72 -3.67
C CYS A 37 29.60 33.37 -3.58
N LYS A 38 30.35 32.28 -3.41
CA LYS A 38 29.77 30.98 -3.02
C LYS A 38 29.29 31.09 -1.58
N LYS A 39 28.08 31.62 -1.35
CA LYS A 39 27.40 31.45 -0.06
C LYS A 39 26.96 29.99 0.03
N GLN A 40 27.66 29.23 0.84
CA GLN A 40 27.23 27.90 1.26
C GLN A 40 25.99 28.12 2.14
N ALA A 41 24.80 27.99 1.55
CA ALA A 41 23.56 28.05 2.30
C ALA A 41 23.47 26.79 3.17
N SER A 42 23.85 26.91 4.43
CA SER A 42 23.57 25.87 5.44
C SER A 42 22.06 25.75 5.55
N LYS A 43 21.48 24.67 5.00
CA LYS A 43 20.09 24.31 5.27
C LYS A 43 20.02 23.82 6.70
N LYS A 44 19.83 24.74 7.65
CA LYS A 44 19.50 24.39 9.03
C LYS A 44 18.12 23.74 8.99
N ILE A 45 18.07 22.41 9.03
CA ILE A 45 16.82 21.67 9.20
C ILE A 45 16.36 21.97 10.64
N VAL A 46 15.33 22.80 10.77
CA VAL A 46 14.69 23.06 12.05
C VAL A 46 13.49 22.13 12.14
N SER A 47 13.58 21.15 13.04
CA SER A 47 12.42 20.41 13.50
C SER A 47 11.59 21.34 14.38
N VAL A 48 10.40 21.73 13.90
CA VAL A 48 9.39 22.36 14.74
C VAL A 48 8.57 21.23 15.34
N MET A 49 8.90 20.84 16.58
CA MET A 49 8.03 19.96 17.33
C MET A 49 6.71 20.71 17.58
N ALA A 50 5.58 20.10 17.21
CA ALA A 50 4.29 20.61 17.64
C ALA A 50 4.30 20.73 19.18
N PRO A 51 3.84 21.86 19.75
CA PRO A 51 3.74 21.98 21.20
C PRO A 51 2.97 20.78 21.74
N GLN A 52 3.44 20.18 22.83
CA GLN A 52 2.62 19.26 23.60
C GLN A 52 1.33 19.99 23.93
N GLN A 53 0.22 19.61 23.29
CA GLN A 53 -1.08 20.12 23.64
C GLN A 53 -1.31 19.73 25.10
N SER A 54 -1.38 20.73 25.98
CA SER A 54 -1.87 20.53 27.33
C SER A 54 -3.22 19.83 27.24
N GLU A 55 -3.42 18.80 28.06
CA GLU A 55 -4.64 18.01 28.12
C GLU A 55 -5.88 18.91 27.97
N ARG A 56 -6.72 18.60 26.98
CA ARG A 56 -7.93 19.36 26.72
C ARG A 56 -8.84 19.17 27.92
N LYS A 57 -9.13 20.24 28.67
CA LYS A 57 -10.09 20.19 29.78
C LYS A 57 -11.43 19.69 29.23
N PRO A 58 -12.00 18.61 29.78
CA PRO A 58 -13.24 18.05 29.26
C PRO A 58 -14.35 19.10 29.34
N ALA A 59 -15.18 19.17 28.29
CA ALA A 59 -16.34 20.06 28.26
C ALA A 59 -17.22 19.75 29.47
N THR A 60 -17.42 20.75 30.32
CA THR A 60 -18.04 20.64 31.65
C THR A 60 -19.44 20.02 31.58
N THR A 61 -19.52 18.71 31.74
CA THR A 61 -20.74 17.94 31.98
C THR A 61 -20.63 17.32 33.36
N GLY A 62 -20.74 18.15 34.40
CA GLY A 62 -20.68 17.71 35.81
C GLY A 62 -19.32 17.14 36.24
N SER A 63 -19.07 17.15 37.55
CA SER A 63 -17.87 16.52 38.11
C SER A 63 -18.05 15.01 38.15
N VAL A 64 -17.56 14.31 37.11
CA VAL A 64 -17.45 12.84 37.15
C VAL A 64 -16.20 12.51 37.98
N LYS A 65 -16.39 12.00 39.21
CA LYS A 65 -15.29 11.68 40.15
C LYS A 65 -14.21 10.78 39.54
N THR A 66 -14.55 9.97 38.53
CA THR A 66 -13.63 9.17 37.71
C THR A 66 -14.23 8.97 36.32
N GLY A 67 -13.95 9.89 35.40
CA GLY A 67 -14.42 9.80 34.01
C GLY A 67 -13.61 8.78 33.20
N MET A 68 -14.30 7.98 32.38
CA MET A 68 -13.70 7.30 31.24
C MET A 68 -14.13 8.01 29.94
N THR A 69 -13.20 8.11 29.01
CA THR A 69 -13.46 8.49 27.62
C THR A 69 -14.37 7.47 26.93
N MET A 70 -14.94 7.85 25.78
CA MET A 70 -15.76 6.91 24.99
C MET A 70 -14.96 5.67 24.57
N THR A 71 -13.71 5.86 24.15
CA THR A 71 -12.81 4.75 23.76
C THR A 71 -12.55 3.80 24.92
N GLU A 72 -12.23 4.32 26.11
CA GLU A 72 -12.02 3.50 27.30
C GLU A 72 -13.28 2.72 27.67
N LYS A 73 -14.47 3.31 27.56
CA LYS A 73 -15.74 2.61 27.81
C LYS A 73 -16.00 1.49 26.80
N ILE A 74 -15.74 1.72 25.52
CA ILE A 74 -15.90 0.71 24.46
C ILE A 74 -14.94 -0.46 24.72
N LEU A 75 -13.66 -0.17 24.94
CA LEU A 75 -12.64 -1.20 25.20
C LEU A 75 -12.86 -1.91 26.54
N ALA A 76 -13.29 -1.20 27.58
CA ALA A 76 -13.62 -1.79 28.88
C ALA A 76 -14.78 -2.77 28.72
N LYS A 77 -15.83 -2.39 27.99
CA LYS A 77 -16.95 -3.27 27.67
C LYS A 77 -16.51 -4.49 26.85
N ALA A 78 -15.71 -4.30 25.80
CA ALA A 78 -15.24 -5.38 24.92
C ALA A 78 -14.23 -6.33 25.59
N SER A 79 -13.58 -5.89 26.68
CA SER A 79 -12.65 -6.69 27.50
C SER A 79 -13.26 -7.17 28.83
N GLU A 80 -14.56 -6.97 29.04
CA GLU A 80 -15.28 -7.34 30.27
C GLU A 80 -14.68 -6.74 31.55
N LYS A 81 -14.12 -5.54 31.45
CA LYS A 81 -13.51 -4.81 32.56
C LYS A 81 -14.40 -3.66 33.03
N PRO A 82 -14.45 -3.38 34.35
CA PRO A 82 -15.25 -2.27 34.88
C PRO A 82 -14.66 -0.90 34.55
N ARG A 83 -13.34 -0.82 34.33
CA ARG A 83 -12.62 0.40 34.01
C ARG A 83 -11.31 0.08 33.28
N LEU A 84 -10.88 1.00 32.42
CA LEU A 84 -9.54 1.05 31.83
C LEU A 84 -8.89 2.41 32.06
N SER A 85 -7.56 2.42 32.00
CA SER A 85 -6.74 3.63 31.94
C SER A 85 -5.78 3.55 30.74
N PRO A 86 -5.30 4.70 30.22
CA PRO A 86 -4.32 4.70 29.14
C PRO A 86 -3.03 3.96 29.57
N GLY A 87 -2.54 3.06 28.70
CA GLY A 87 -1.38 2.21 28.99
C GLY A 87 -1.75 0.79 29.44
N ASP A 88 -3.02 0.50 29.70
CA ASP A 88 -3.47 -0.86 30.00
C ASP A 88 -3.40 -1.76 28.76
N ASN A 89 -2.82 -2.96 28.93
CA ASN A 89 -2.90 -4.03 27.94
C ASN A 89 -4.11 -4.93 28.24
N VAL A 90 -4.98 -5.10 27.24
CA VAL A 90 -6.23 -5.85 27.39
C VAL A 90 -6.48 -6.76 26.21
N TRP A 91 -7.11 -7.92 26.49
CA TRP A 91 -7.69 -8.77 25.47
C TRP A 91 -9.13 -8.35 25.24
N VAL A 92 -9.52 -8.18 23.98
CA VAL A 92 -10.87 -7.77 23.58
C VAL A 92 -11.54 -8.85 22.76
N ASN A 93 -12.85 -9.02 22.97
CA ASN A 93 -13.68 -9.80 22.08
C ASN A 93 -14.01 -8.95 20.85
N VAL A 94 -13.55 -9.37 19.67
CA VAL A 94 -13.74 -8.62 18.43
C VAL A 94 -15.15 -8.85 17.89
N ASP A 95 -15.88 -7.75 17.65
CA ASP A 95 -17.23 -7.81 17.11
C ASP A 95 -17.26 -8.12 15.61
N ILE A 96 -16.43 -7.43 14.81
CA ILE A 96 -16.34 -7.60 13.36
C ILE A 96 -14.87 -7.47 12.92
N LEU A 97 -14.43 -8.35 12.02
CA LEU A 97 -13.18 -8.24 11.28
C LEU A 97 -13.48 -8.02 9.81
N MET A 98 -12.86 -7.00 9.24
CA MET A 98 -12.94 -6.72 7.81
C MET A 98 -11.56 -6.87 7.16
N THR A 99 -11.50 -7.53 6.01
CA THR A 99 -10.29 -7.57 5.17
C THR A 99 -10.63 -7.48 3.68
N HIS A 100 -9.59 -7.32 2.86
CA HIS A 100 -9.66 -7.07 1.42
C HIS A 100 -8.52 -7.79 0.68
N ASP A 101 -8.46 -7.67 -0.64
CA ASP A 101 -7.56 -8.37 -1.56
C ASP A 101 -6.07 -8.03 -1.45
N VAL A 102 -5.72 -6.91 -0.81
CA VAL A 102 -4.31 -6.57 -0.50
C VAL A 102 -3.82 -7.29 0.77
N CYS A 103 -4.55 -7.20 1.88
CA CYS A 103 -4.11 -7.71 3.20
C CYS A 103 -4.61 -9.12 3.52
N GLY A 104 -5.74 -9.53 2.92
CA GLY A 104 -6.46 -10.75 3.22
C GLY A 104 -5.67 -12.02 2.91
N PRO A 105 -5.12 -12.20 1.70
CA PRO A 105 -4.39 -13.42 1.34
C PRO A 105 -3.21 -13.72 2.27
N GLY A 106 -2.43 -12.70 2.66
CA GLY A 106 -1.33 -12.86 3.61
C GLY A 106 -1.82 -13.30 5.00
N SER A 107 -2.90 -12.67 5.48
CA SER A 107 -3.52 -13.00 6.77
C SER A 107 -4.09 -14.42 6.78
N ILE A 108 -4.74 -14.84 5.68
CA ILE A 108 -5.28 -16.20 5.50
C ILE A 108 -4.14 -17.24 5.45
N GLY A 109 -3.03 -16.92 4.78
CA GLY A 109 -1.86 -17.78 4.73
C GLY A 109 -1.27 -18.03 6.12
N ILE A 110 -1.15 -16.98 6.94
CA ILE A 110 -0.71 -17.11 8.34
C ILE A 110 -1.73 -17.91 9.15
N PHE A 111 -3.03 -17.62 8.99
CA PHE A 111 -4.09 -18.36 9.68
C PHE A 111 -4.00 -19.88 9.41
N LYS A 112 -3.89 -20.28 8.15
CA LYS A 112 -3.75 -21.69 7.78
C LYS A 112 -2.43 -22.32 8.25
N LYS A 113 -1.35 -21.54 8.28
CA LYS A 113 -0.04 -21.99 8.78
C LYS A 113 -0.04 -22.24 10.29
N GLU A 114 -0.60 -21.32 11.07
CA GLU A 114 -0.55 -21.38 12.54
C GLU A 114 -1.66 -22.26 13.13
N PHE A 115 -2.84 -22.30 12.50
CA PHE A 115 -4.01 -23.06 13.02
C PHE A 115 -4.31 -24.33 12.22
N GLY A 116 -3.62 -24.56 11.09
CA GLY A 116 -3.79 -25.73 10.22
C GLY A 116 -4.74 -25.50 9.04
N GLN A 117 -4.64 -26.38 8.03
CA GLN A 117 -5.40 -26.22 6.77
C GLN A 117 -6.91 -26.38 6.93
N ASN A 118 -7.35 -27.13 7.93
CA ASN A 118 -8.77 -27.36 8.23
C ASN A 118 -9.32 -26.42 9.30
N ALA A 119 -8.54 -25.39 9.71
CA ALA A 119 -8.96 -24.45 10.72
C ALA A 119 -10.25 -23.73 10.33
N LYS A 120 -11.13 -23.50 11.32
CA LYS A 120 -12.36 -22.75 11.13
C LYS A 120 -12.27 -21.39 11.78
N VAL A 121 -12.84 -20.39 11.11
CA VAL A 121 -13.00 -19.05 11.65
C VAL A 121 -13.87 -19.07 12.92
N TRP A 122 -13.65 -18.14 13.84
CA TRP A 122 -14.38 -18.13 15.12
C TRP A 122 -15.88 -17.88 14.93
N ASP A 123 -16.24 -17.05 13.95
CA ASP A 123 -17.62 -16.76 13.60
C ASP A 123 -17.70 -16.27 12.14
N ARG A 124 -18.37 -17.05 11.29
CA ARG A 124 -18.54 -16.78 9.85
C ARG A 124 -19.44 -15.57 9.56
N GLU A 125 -20.20 -15.10 10.53
CA GLU A 125 -21.02 -13.88 10.44
C GLU A 125 -20.29 -12.65 10.98
N LYS A 126 -19.12 -12.80 11.62
CA LYS A 126 -18.31 -11.66 12.10
C LYS A 126 -17.14 -11.30 11.19
N ILE A 127 -17.05 -11.97 10.04
CA ILE A 127 -16.01 -11.73 9.05
C ILE A 127 -16.64 -11.11 7.81
N VAL A 128 -16.08 -9.97 7.40
CA VAL A 128 -16.47 -9.22 6.21
C VAL A 128 -15.29 -9.21 5.24
N ILE A 129 -15.51 -9.66 4.01
CA ILE A 129 -14.47 -9.71 2.97
C ILE A 129 -14.97 -8.95 1.74
N ILE A 130 -14.19 -7.96 1.32
CA ILE A 130 -14.50 -7.10 0.18
C ILE A 130 -13.25 -6.97 -0.70
N PRO A 131 -13.18 -7.63 -1.87
CA PRO A 131 -12.16 -7.33 -2.85
C PRO A 131 -12.52 -6.02 -3.58
N ASP A 132 -11.69 -4.99 -3.43
CA ASP A 132 -11.93 -3.66 -3.99
C ASP A 132 -10.71 -3.05 -4.70
N HIS A 133 -9.49 -3.55 -4.46
CA HIS A 133 -8.27 -2.95 -5.03
C HIS A 133 -7.90 -3.53 -6.39
N TYR A 134 -8.13 -4.83 -6.60
CA TYR A 134 -7.63 -5.60 -7.76
C TYR A 134 -8.74 -6.14 -8.66
N ILE A 135 -10.01 -5.92 -8.33
CA ILE A 135 -11.15 -6.44 -9.08
C ILE A 135 -11.25 -5.99 -10.55
N PHE A 136 -10.58 -4.90 -10.94
CA PHE A 136 -10.56 -4.38 -12.31
C PHE A 136 -9.20 -4.44 -12.99
N THR A 137 -8.23 -5.14 -12.38
CA THR A 137 -6.88 -5.22 -12.94
C THR A 137 -6.77 -6.32 -13.99
N SER A 138 -5.96 -6.08 -15.01
CA SER A 138 -5.54 -7.12 -15.96
C SER A 138 -4.31 -7.91 -15.48
N ASP A 139 -3.70 -7.54 -14.34
CA ASP A 139 -2.55 -8.24 -13.78
C ASP A 139 -2.96 -9.56 -13.12
N GLU A 140 -2.52 -10.67 -13.71
CA GLU A 140 -2.75 -12.02 -13.21
C GLU A 140 -2.28 -12.22 -11.76
N ARG A 141 -1.20 -11.55 -11.35
CA ARG A 141 -0.67 -11.68 -9.98
C ARG A 141 -1.61 -11.08 -8.95
N ALA A 142 -2.24 -9.96 -9.31
CA ALA A 142 -3.21 -9.29 -8.46
C ALA A 142 -4.56 -10.04 -8.46
N ASN A 143 -4.98 -10.60 -9.59
CA ASN A 143 -6.18 -11.43 -9.66
C ASN A 143 -6.08 -12.71 -8.81
N ARG A 144 -4.89 -13.31 -8.70
CA ARG A 144 -4.64 -14.46 -7.80
C ARG A 144 -5.05 -14.16 -6.35
N ASN A 145 -4.85 -12.93 -5.87
CA ASN A 145 -5.22 -12.57 -4.51
C ASN A 145 -6.74 -12.61 -4.30
N VAL A 146 -7.49 -12.14 -5.30
CA VAL A 146 -8.96 -12.19 -5.28
C VAL A 146 -9.44 -13.63 -5.30
N ASP A 147 -8.81 -14.50 -6.09
CA ASP A 147 -9.16 -15.93 -6.14
C ASP A 147 -8.92 -16.62 -4.79
N ILE A 148 -7.80 -16.33 -4.12
CA ILE A 148 -7.54 -16.84 -2.76
C ILE A 148 -8.65 -16.43 -1.79
N LEU A 149 -9.16 -15.20 -1.89
CA LEU A 149 -10.29 -14.75 -1.07
C LEU A 149 -11.58 -15.52 -1.41
N ARG A 150 -11.89 -15.70 -2.70
CA ARG A 150 -13.07 -16.45 -3.14
C ARG A 150 -13.06 -17.89 -2.61
N ASP A 151 -11.91 -18.55 -2.72
CA ASP A 151 -11.72 -19.91 -2.22
C ASP A 151 -11.91 -19.97 -0.71
N PHE A 152 -11.27 -19.05 0.04
CA PHE A 152 -11.40 -18.99 1.49
C PHE A 152 -12.84 -18.71 1.95
N CYS A 153 -13.52 -17.75 1.31
CA CYS A 153 -14.91 -17.41 1.61
C CYS A 153 -15.84 -18.62 1.39
N THR A 154 -15.62 -19.37 0.31
CA THR A 154 -16.38 -20.57 -0.03
C THR A 154 -16.11 -21.69 0.97
N GLU A 155 -14.84 -21.96 1.29
CA GLU A 155 -14.40 -23.00 2.23
C GLU A 155 -14.92 -22.77 3.66
N GLN A 156 -14.93 -21.52 4.10
CA GLN A 156 -15.35 -21.12 5.44
C GLN A 156 -16.85 -20.77 5.52
N ASN A 157 -17.55 -20.75 4.38
CA ASN A 157 -18.96 -20.37 4.26
C ASN A 157 -19.25 -18.98 4.89
N ILE A 158 -18.43 -17.99 4.50
CA ILE A 158 -18.53 -16.61 5.00
C ILE A 158 -19.79 -15.95 4.47
N LYS A 159 -20.59 -15.40 5.38
CA LYS A 159 -21.88 -14.78 5.03
C LYS A 159 -21.71 -13.44 4.33
N TYR A 160 -20.76 -12.62 4.80
CA TYR A 160 -20.56 -11.25 4.33
C TYR A 160 -19.37 -11.15 3.37
N PHE A 161 -19.51 -11.81 2.22
CA PHE A 161 -18.55 -11.74 1.11
C PHE A 161 -19.15 -10.95 -0.05
N TYR A 162 -18.53 -9.81 -0.40
CA TYR A 162 -19.06 -8.86 -1.37
C TYR A 162 -18.13 -8.76 -2.59
N ASP A 163 -18.22 -9.72 -3.50
CA ASP A 163 -17.40 -9.80 -4.72
C ASP A 163 -18.23 -9.48 -5.97
N ILE A 164 -17.58 -8.82 -6.93
CA ILE A 164 -18.16 -8.51 -8.22
C ILE A 164 -17.84 -9.67 -9.17
N LYS A 165 -18.88 -10.45 -9.50
CA LYS A 165 -18.75 -11.59 -10.43
C LYS A 165 -18.96 -11.20 -11.89
N ASP A 166 -19.62 -10.08 -12.15
CA ASP A 166 -19.92 -9.59 -13.48
C ASP A 166 -19.14 -8.30 -13.77
N LEU A 167 -18.16 -8.40 -14.67
CA LEU A 167 -17.33 -7.29 -15.15
C LEU A 167 -17.82 -6.75 -16.50
N SER A 168 -18.86 -7.33 -17.10
CA SER A 168 -19.26 -7.07 -18.50
C SER A 168 -19.88 -5.69 -18.74
N ASN A 169 -20.38 -5.04 -17.70
CA ASN A 169 -21.01 -3.71 -17.77
C ASN A 169 -20.10 -2.57 -17.25
N PHE A 170 -18.79 -2.83 -17.07
CA PHE A 170 -17.87 -1.80 -16.61
C PHE A 170 -17.39 -0.96 -17.80
N LYS A 171 -17.87 0.29 -17.88
CA LYS A 171 -17.35 1.28 -18.84
C LYS A 171 -16.13 1.96 -18.23
N VAL A 172 -14.97 1.74 -18.85
CA VAL A 172 -13.70 2.45 -18.57
C VAL A 172 -13.75 3.84 -19.18
#